data_AF-A0A090YTF5-F1
#
_entry.id   AF-A0A090YTF5-F1
#
_cell.length_a   1.000
_cell.length_b   1.000
_cell.length_c   1.000
_cell.angle_alpha   90.00
_cell.angle_beta   90.00
_cell.angle_gamma   90.00
#
_symmetry.space_group_name_H-M   'P 1'
#
loop_
_entity.id
_entity.type
_entity.pdbx_description
1 polymer ?
#
loop_
_entity_poly.entity_id
_entity_poly.type
_entity_poly.pdbx_seq_one_letter_code
_entity_poly.pdbx_strand_id
1 'polypeptide(L)'
;MKKGKELFALLFSLVLLCSCQNDQEEGKSEESKVMDIITETVDDKDFLSASMSDTPRTVDLEIADTVNTSKLKKAINTQLKNQDIRPYTINVNQRNMDIVKKERRWDNVYSSILNEVFTKNGYKGFGIKPVNFESNQPFTLAIHTTINNSDPGAKDFGKKIEKEIDDLLKTKKVNKWIENDSYTVEIYSQDEQKIN
;
A
#
# COMPACT_ATOMS: atom_id res chain seq x y z
N MET A 1 39.95 -51.47 -55.46
CA MET A 1 40.30 -52.19 -54.21
C MET A 1 41.56 -51.56 -53.62
N LYS A 2 41.48 -51.06 -52.37
CA LYS A 2 42.56 -50.96 -51.34
C LYS A 2 43.84 -50.20 -51.74
N LYS A 3 44.47 -49.28 -50.99
CA LYS A 3 44.43 -48.68 -49.63
C LYS A 3 45.37 -47.45 -49.79
N GLY A 4 45.11 -46.24 -49.31
CA GLY A 4 44.89 -45.88 -47.91
C GLY A 4 46.23 -45.67 -47.19
N LYS A 5 46.75 -44.44 -47.19
CA LYS A 5 47.69 -43.87 -46.20
C LYS A 5 47.78 -42.35 -46.41
N GLU A 6 46.88 -41.61 -45.79
CA GLU A 6 47.04 -40.17 -45.60
C GLU A 6 47.63 -39.91 -44.21
N LEU A 7 48.79 -39.26 -44.19
CA LEU A 7 49.24 -38.45 -43.07
C LEU A 7 48.36 -37.20 -43.03
N PHE A 8 47.68 -36.92 -41.92
CA PHE A 8 47.36 -35.55 -41.58
C PHE A 8 47.57 -35.33 -40.08
N ALA A 9 48.50 -34.42 -39.82
CA ALA A 9 48.86 -33.94 -38.50
C ALA A 9 47.65 -33.29 -37.82
N LEU A 10 47.50 -33.60 -36.53
CA LEU A 10 46.62 -32.90 -35.61
C LEU A 10 47.03 -31.42 -35.53
N LEU A 11 46.37 -30.57 -36.31
CA LEU A 11 46.34 -29.13 -36.11
C LEU A 11 45.29 -28.85 -35.03
N PHE A 12 45.76 -28.60 -33.80
CA PHE A 12 44.97 -27.95 -32.76
C PHE A 12 44.53 -26.57 -33.28
N SER A 13 43.30 -26.46 -33.76
CA SER A 13 42.64 -25.18 -33.96
C SER A 13 42.30 -24.61 -32.59
N LEU A 14 43.12 -23.64 -32.16
CA LEU A 14 42.83 -22.73 -31.06
C LEU A 14 41.62 -21.88 -31.44
N VAL A 15 40.41 -22.39 -31.21
CA VAL A 15 39.20 -21.57 -31.28
C VAL A 15 39.22 -20.73 -30.00
N LEU A 16 39.73 -19.51 -30.11
CA LEU A 16 39.38 -18.44 -29.18
C LEU A 16 37.85 -18.30 -29.25
N LEU A 17 37.15 -18.93 -28.31
CA LEU A 17 35.84 -18.48 -27.92
C LEU A 17 36.06 -17.12 -27.24
N CYS A 18 36.08 -16.06 -28.06
CA CYS A 18 35.60 -14.76 -27.60
C CYS A 18 34.14 -14.98 -27.20
N SER A 19 33.91 -15.46 -25.98
CA SER A 19 32.71 -15.08 -25.26
C SER A 19 32.87 -13.58 -25.02
N CYS A 20 32.45 -12.78 -26.00
CA CYS A 20 31.87 -11.50 -25.68
C CYS A 20 30.71 -11.87 -24.74
N GLN A 21 30.97 -11.79 -23.43
CA GLN A 21 29.93 -11.46 -22.50
C GLN A 21 29.41 -10.13 -23.04
N ASN A 22 28.35 -10.22 -23.85
CA ASN A 22 27.45 -9.11 -23.98
C ASN A 22 26.94 -8.90 -22.56
N ASP A 23 27.65 -8.08 -21.81
CA ASP A 23 27.09 -7.27 -20.75
C ASP A 23 26.13 -6.30 -21.47
N GLN A 24 25.06 -6.85 -22.06
CA GLN A 24 23.85 -6.08 -22.23
C GLN A 24 23.37 -5.90 -20.81
N GLU A 25 23.72 -4.76 -20.22
CA GLU A 25 22.78 -4.06 -19.34
C GLU A 25 21.42 -4.19 -20.03
N GLU A 26 20.58 -5.10 -19.55
CA GLU A 26 19.16 -5.10 -19.90
C GLU A 26 18.65 -3.72 -19.53
N GLY A 27 18.52 -2.85 -20.54
CA GLY A 27 18.11 -1.48 -20.32
C GLY A 27 16.79 -1.48 -19.56
N LYS A 28 16.73 -0.75 -18.44
CA LYS A 28 15.51 -0.59 -17.64
C LYS A 28 14.30 -0.33 -18.54
N SER A 29 13.17 -0.96 -18.25
CA SER A 29 11.91 -0.69 -18.94
C SER A 29 11.56 0.80 -18.83
N GLU A 30 10.78 1.31 -19.79
CA GLU A 30 10.32 2.70 -19.74
C GLU A 30 9.57 2.99 -18.44
N GLU A 31 8.70 2.06 -18.02
CA GLU A 31 7.99 2.12 -16.74
C GLU A 31 8.96 2.25 -15.55
N SER A 32 10.00 1.42 -15.49
CA SER A 32 11.01 1.50 -14.43
C SER A 32 11.72 2.85 -14.43
N LYS A 33 12.08 3.39 -15.61
CA LYS A 33 12.71 4.71 -15.71
C LYS A 33 11.77 5.84 -15.27
N VAL A 34 10.48 5.74 -15.60
CA VAL A 34 9.47 6.72 -15.18
C VAL A 34 9.31 6.70 -13.66
N MET A 35 9.26 5.51 -13.05
CA MET A 35 9.18 5.36 -11.60
C MET A 35 10.45 5.86 -10.89
N ASP A 36 11.63 5.60 -11.44
CA ASP A 36 12.88 6.18 -10.93
C ASP A 36 12.82 7.71 -10.96
N ILE A 37 12.43 8.30 -12.09
CA ILE A 37 12.24 9.76 -12.22
C ILE A 37 11.26 10.31 -11.18
N ILE A 38 10.13 9.64 -10.95
CA ILE A 38 9.13 10.06 -9.97
C ILE A 38 9.74 10.06 -8.57
N THR A 39 10.37 8.95 -8.17
CA THR A 39 10.97 8.79 -6.83
C THR A 39 12.17 9.71 -6.61
N GLU A 40 12.95 10.03 -7.64
CA GLU A 40 14.04 11.01 -7.55
C GLU A 40 13.54 12.47 -7.52
N THR A 41 12.37 12.74 -8.09
CA THR A 41 11.82 14.11 -8.17
C THR A 41 10.96 14.48 -6.97
N VAL A 42 10.23 13.52 -6.40
CA VAL A 42 9.39 13.73 -5.21
C VAL A 42 10.22 13.43 -3.97
N ASP A 43 10.25 14.36 -3.01
CA ASP A 43 10.89 14.12 -1.72
C ASP A 43 10.22 12.92 -1.01
N ASP A 44 11.01 11.97 -0.51
CA ASP A 44 10.54 10.78 0.21
C ASP A 44 9.52 11.10 1.31
N LYS A 45 9.67 12.24 2.00
CA LYS A 45 8.76 12.63 3.08
C LYS A 45 7.37 13.05 2.56
N ASP A 46 7.30 13.46 1.30
CA ASP A 46 6.10 13.95 0.63
C ASP A 46 5.49 12.89 -0.29
N PHE A 47 6.20 11.80 -0.60
CA PHE A 47 5.74 10.70 -1.46
C PHE A 47 4.86 9.69 -0.70
N LEU A 48 3.69 9.33 -1.27
CA LEU A 48 2.80 8.31 -0.72
C LEU A 48 2.70 7.08 -1.60
N SER A 49 2.29 7.28 -2.86
CA SER A 49 2.14 6.21 -3.82
C SER A 49 2.18 6.77 -5.24
N ALA A 50 2.56 5.91 -6.19
CA ALA A 50 2.43 6.20 -7.61
C ALA A 50 1.96 4.94 -8.33
N SER A 51 1.09 5.12 -9.31
CA SER A 51 0.70 4.08 -10.25
C SER A 51 0.78 4.60 -11.67
N MET A 52 0.97 3.68 -12.61
CA MET A 52 1.13 3.99 -14.02
C MET A 52 0.11 3.22 -14.86
N SER A 53 -0.32 3.86 -15.94
CA SER A 53 -1.07 3.22 -17.02
C SER A 53 -0.44 3.65 -18.33
N ASP A 54 -0.34 2.70 -19.27
CA ASP A 54 0.15 2.99 -20.62
C ASP A 54 -0.98 3.34 -21.60
N THR A 55 -2.24 3.04 -21.26
CA THR A 55 -3.41 3.32 -22.11
C THR A 55 -4.62 3.79 -21.28
N PRO A 56 -4.86 5.10 -21.14
CA PRO A 56 -4.00 6.21 -21.58
C PRO A 56 -2.70 6.29 -20.78
N ARG A 57 -1.69 6.98 -21.32
CA ARG A 57 -0.39 7.21 -20.65
C ARG A 57 -0.54 8.19 -19.49
N THR A 58 -0.78 7.65 -18.30
CA THR A 58 -1.00 8.42 -17.08
C THR A 58 -0.10 7.92 -15.95
N VAL A 59 0.26 8.85 -15.07
CA VAL A 59 0.80 8.56 -13.75
C VAL A 59 -0.20 9.15 -12.76
N ASP A 60 -0.75 8.32 -11.88
CA ASP A 60 -1.54 8.78 -10.75
C ASP A 60 -0.63 8.80 -9.52
N LEU A 61 -0.44 9.99 -8.95
CA LEU A 61 0.52 10.23 -7.88
C LEU A 61 -0.23 10.71 -6.63
N GLU A 62 0.02 10.07 -5.50
CA GLU A 62 -0.40 10.55 -4.18
C GLU A 62 0.79 11.17 -3.45
N ILE A 63 0.63 12.41 -2.99
CA ILE A 63 1.67 13.18 -2.28
C ILE A 63 1.10 14.06 -1.18
N ALA A 64 1.98 14.64 -0.38
CA ALA A 64 1.65 15.66 0.60
C ALA A 64 0.95 16.89 -0.02
N ASP A 65 -0.02 17.44 0.70
CA ASP A 65 -0.76 18.67 0.37
C ASP A 65 0.09 19.94 0.40
N THR A 66 1.28 19.89 1.00
CA THR A 66 2.26 20.98 0.99
C THR A 66 3.02 21.13 -0.32
N VAL A 67 2.96 20.16 -1.24
CA VAL A 67 3.74 20.17 -2.48
C VAL A 67 3.12 21.08 -3.54
N ASN A 68 3.95 21.89 -4.21
CA ASN A 68 3.50 22.65 -5.38
C ASN A 68 3.40 21.72 -6.60
N THR A 69 2.17 21.27 -6.90
CA THR A 69 1.88 20.31 -7.97
C THR A 69 2.28 20.82 -9.35
N SER A 70 2.11 22.10 -9.65
CA SER A 70 2.49 22.68 -10.96
C SER A 70 4.00 22.59 -11.21
N LYS A 71 4.81 22.88 -10.18
CA LYS A 71 6.28 22.79 -10.24
C LYS A 71 6.73 21.34 -10.36
N LEU A 72 6.09 20.45 -9.59
CA LEU A 72 6.38 19.02 -9.61
C LEU A 72 6.12 18.41 -10.99
N LYS A 73 4.92 18.62 -11.56
CA LYS A 73 4.57 18.09 -12.90
C LYS A 73 5.53 18.57 -13.98
N LYS A 74 6.00 19.82 -13.89
CA LYS A 74 7.00 20.38 -14.80
C LYS A 74 8.37 19.71 -14.62
N ALA A 75 8.79 19.47 -13.39
CA ALA A 75 10.06 18.80 -13.09
C ALA A 75 10.07 17.36 -13.63
N ILE A 76 9.03 16.56 -13.32
CA ILE A 76 8.89 15.18 -13.81
C ILE A 76 8.94 15.15 -15.35
N ASN A 77 8.12 15.95 -16.03
CA ASN A 77 8.09 15.96 -17.50
C ASN A 77 9.39 16.48 -18.13
N THR A 78 10.13 17.35 -17.44
CA THR A 78 11.45 17.79 -17.89
C THR A 78 12.45 16.63 -17.82
N GLN A 79 12.45 15.87 -16.72
CA GLN A 79 13.32 14.70 -16.59
C GLN A 79 12.96 13.58 -17.59
N LEU A 80 11.67 13.31 -17.79
CA LEU A 80 11.20 12.36 -18.81
C LEU A 80 11.72 12.73 -20.20
N LYS A 81 11.56 14.01 -20.58
CA LYS A 81 12.05 14.53 -21.86
C LYS A 81 13.57 14.40 -22.00
N ASN A 82 14.33 14.62 -20.92
CA ASN A 82 15.79 14.50 -20.94
C ASN A 82 16.27 13.05 -21.17
N GLN A 83 15.40 12.06 -20.96
CA GLN A 83 15.66 10.65 -21.23
C GLN A 83 14.98 10.16 -22.52
N ASP A 84 14.52 11.07 -23.38
CA ASP A 84 13.77 10.77 -24.61
C ASP A 84 12.48 9.95 -24.38
N ILE A 85 11.94 9.99 -23.15
CA ILE A 85 10.69 9.33 -22.79
C ILE A 85 9.52 10.26 -23.14
N ARG A 86 8.51 9.71 -23.81
CA ARG A 86 7.29 10.47 -24.15
C ARG A 86 6.58 10.91 -22.87
N PRO A 87 6.11 12.17 -22.78
CA PRO A 87 5.44 12.69 -21.59
C PRO A 87 4.26 11.82 -21.14
N TYR A 88 4.07 11.77 -19.83
CA TYR A 88 2.89 11.18 -19.19
C TYR A 88 1.95 12.30 -18.73
N THR A 89 0.64 12.03 -18.75
CA THR A 89 -0.31 12.88 -18.04
C THR A 89 -0.17 12.58 -16.55
N ILE A 90 0.33 13.55 -15.77
CA ILE A 90 0.53 13.40 -14.34
C ILE A 90 -0.71 13.90 -13.59
N ASN A 91 -1.47 12.97 -13.02
CA ASN A 91 -2.58 13.23 -12.11
C ASN A 91 -2.03 13.22 -10.68
N VAL A 92 -2.48 14.17 -9.86
CA VAL A 92 -1.97 14.32 -8.50
C VAL A 92 -3.14 14.40 -7.55
N ASN A 93 -3.17 13.49 -6.58
CA ASN A 93 -4.02 13.52 -5.41
C ASN A 93 -3.17 13.98 -4.21
N GLN A 94 -3.62 15.03 -3.53
CA GLN A 94 -2.89 15.58 -2.39
C GLN A 94 -3.57 15.15 -1.08
N ARG A 95 -2.77 14.70 -0.11
CA ARG A 95 -3.25 14.25 1.20
C ARG A 95 -2.54 14.99 2.32
N ASN A 96 -3.25 15.21 3.42
CA ASN A 96 -2.65 15.71 4.65
C ASN A 96 -1.81 14.59 5.30
N MET A 97 -0.51 14.83 5.46
CA MET A 97 0.43 13.81 5.95
C MET A 97 0.23 13.42 7.41
N ASP A 98 -0.38 14.27 8.23
CA ASP A 98 -0.69 13.92 9.61
C ASP A 98 -1.89 12.97 9.69
N ILE A 99 -2.86 13.13 8.78
CA ILE A 99 -3.94 12.16 8.58
C ILE A 99 -3.37 10.83 8.11
N VAL A 100 -2.48 10.81 7.11
CA VAL A 100 -1.87 9.56 6.62
C VAL A 100 -1.07 8.83 7.70
N LYS A 101 -0.30 9.55 8.53
CA LYS A 101 0.39 8.93 9.66
C LYS A 101 -0.59 8.30 10.64
N LYS A 102 -1.71 8.99 10.92
CA LYS A 102 -2.79 8.47 11.77
C LYS A 102 -3.40 7.20 11.16
N GLU A 103 -3.73 7.20 9.86
CA GLU A 103 -4.24 6.01 9.14
C GLU A 103 -3.30 4.82 9.32
N ARG A 104 -2.00 4.98 9.03
CA ARG A 104 -1.00 3.91 9.16
C ARG A 104 -0.89 3.35 10.57
N ARG A 105 -1.00 4.19 11.61
CA ARG A 105 -1.04 3.69 13.00
C ARG A 105 -2.31 2.90 13.25
N TRP A 106 -3.46 3.41 12.83
CA TRP A 106 -4.76 2.77 13.04
C TRP A 106 -4.94 1.47 12.24
N ASP A 107 -4.26 1.28 11.10
CA ASP A 107 -4.21 0.00 10.40
C ASP A 107 -3.71 -1.15 11.30
N ASN A 108 -2.76 -0.85 12.20
CA ASN A 108 -2.27 -1.82 13.18
C ASN A 108 -3.31 -2.10 14.27
N VAL A 109 -4.09 -1.10 14.65
CA VAL A 109 -5.21 -1.23 15.60
C VAL A 109 -6.30 -2.12 15.00
N TYR A 110 -6.72 -1.83 13.76
CA TYR A 110 -7.74 -2.62 13.05
C TYR A 110 -7.29 -4.06 12.84
N SER A 111 -6.05 -4.27 12.42
CA SER A 111 -5.47 -5.62 12.29
C SER A 111 -5.46 -6.37 13.61
N SER A 112 -5.23 -5.67 14.72
CA SER A 112 -5.26 -6.30 16.05
C SER A 112 -6.66 -6.65 16.50
N ILE A 113 -7.67 -5.81 16.25
CA ILE A 113 -9.07 -6.14 16.53
C ILE A 113 -9.49 -7.38 15.71
N LEU A 114 -9.17 -7.40 14.41
CA LEU A 114 -9.49 -8.51 13.53
C LEU A 114 -8.89 -9.84 14.02
N ASN A 115 -7.63 -9.83 14.46
CA ASN A 115 -6.94 -11.03 14.89
C ASN A 115 -7.31 -11.42 16.33
N GLU A 116 -7.22 -10.49 17.27
CA GLU A 116 -7.29 -10.75 18.70
C GLU A 116 -8.72 -10.82 19.24
N VAL A 117 -9.67 -10.15 18.59
CA VAL A 117 -11.09 -10.20 18.97
C VAL A 117 -11.86 -11.05 17.97
N PHE A 118 -11.93 -10.65 16.70
CA PHE A 118 -12.84 -11.29 15.75
C PHE A 118 -12.44 -12.74 15.45
N THR A 119 -11.20 -12.96 15.07
CA THR A 119 -10.73 -14.29 14.68
C THR A 119 -10.65 -15.23 15.88
N LYS A 120 -10.04 -14.79 16.99
CA LYS A 120 -9.89 -15.62 18.20
C LYS A 120 -11.23 -16.01 18.83
N ASN A 121 -12.21 -15.09 18.85
CA ASN A 121 -13.52 -15.37 19.44
C ASN A 121 -14.53 -15.94 18.42
N GLY A 122 -14.13 -16.11 17.16
CA GLY A 122 -14.96 -16.72 16.12
C GLY A 122 -16.08 -15.82 15.58
N TYR A 123 -15.97 -14.49 15.70
CA TYR A 123 -16.94 -13.53 15.19
C TYR A 123 -16.82 -13.35 13.67
N LYS A 124 -17.41 -14.29 12.94
CA LYS A 124 -17.39 -14.29 11.47
C LYS A 124 -18.29 -13.20 10.90
N GLY A 125 -17.79 -12.51 9.88
CA GLY A 125 -18.57 -11.50 9.14
C GLY A 125 -18.66 -10.13 9.83
N PHE A 126 -17.93 -9.92 10.93
CA PHE A 126 -17.88 -8.61 11.58
C PHE A 126 -17.01 -7.64 10.77
N GLY A 127 -17.42 -6.38 10.72
CA GLY A 127 -16.73 -5.31 10.00
C GLY A 127 -16.31 -4.18 10.92
N ILE A 128 -15.25 -3.47 10.52
CA ILE A 128 -14.82 -2.22 11.17
C ILE A 128 -15.04 -1.09 10.18
N LYS A 129 -15.69 -0.02 10.62
CA LYS A 129 -15.93 1.19 9.83
C LYS A 129 -15.61 2.42 10.67
N PRO A 130 -14.48 3.10 10.42
CA PRO A 130 -14.23 4.36 11.11
C PRO A 130 -15.15 5.45 10.56
N VAL A 131 -15.77 6.24 11.44
CA VAL A 131 -16.65 7.37 11.08
C VAL A 131 -16.02 8.68 11.54
N ASN A 132 -15.93 9.67 10.65
CA ASN A 132 -15.27 10.97 10.88
C ASN A 132 -13.76 10.86 11.15
N PHE A 133 -13.06 9.87 10.59
CA PHE A 133 -11.64 9.61 10.86
C PHE A 133 -10.71 10.78 10.50
N GLU A 134 -10.99 11.42 9.37
CA GLU A 134 -10.25 12.57 8.83
C GLU A 134 -10.66 13.91 9.49
N SER A 135 -11.60 13.89 10.43
CA SER A 135 -12.03 15.08 11.17
C SER A 135 -11.08 15.42 12.32
N ASN A 136 -11.09 16.69 12.74
CA ASN A 136 -10.44 17.15 13.97
C ASN A 136 -11.22 16.79 15.24
N GLN A 137 -12.35 16.08 15.11
CA GLN A 137 -13.17 15.60 16.22
C GLN A 137 -12.78 14.17 16.61
N PRO A 138 -13.13 13.72 17.82
CA PRO A 138 -13.12 12.30 18.14
C PRO A 138 -13.87 11.51 17.07
N PHE A 139 -13.30 10.41 16.62
CA PHE A 139 -13.91 9.58 15.57
C PHE A 139 -14.55 8.34 16.18
N THR A 140 -15.55 7.77 15.50
CA THR A 140 -16.19 6.53 15.96
C THR A 140 -15.47 5.34 15.35
N LEU A 141 -14.98 4.44 16.19
CA LEU A 141 -14.63 3.07 15.82
C LEU A 141 -15.91 2.24 15.78
N ALA A 142 -16.61 2.24 14.64
CA ALA A 142 -17.84 1.47 14.49
C ALA A 142 -17.54 0.02 14.16
N ILE A 143 -18.18 -0.89 14.89
CA ILE A 143 -18.07 -2.33 14.72
C ILE A 143 -19.42 -2.86 14.28
N HIS A 144 -19.50 -3.34 13.04
CA HIS A 144 -20.73 -3.89 12.48
C HIS A 144 -20.74 -5.40 12.70
N THR A 145 -21.80 -5.87 13.35
CA THR A 145 -21.99 -7.28 13.69
C THR A 145 -22.97 -7.95 12.73
N THR A 146 -23.05 -9.28 12.78
CA THR A 146 -24.05 -10.07 12.05
C THR A 146 -25.28 -10.40 12.91
N ILE A 147 -25.45 -9.72 14.04
CA ILE A 147 -26.54 -9.96 15.00
C ILE A 147 -27.70 -9.03 14.65
N ASN A 148 -28.93 -9.54 14.62
CA ASN A 148 -30.10 -8.68 14.41
C ASN A 148 -30.40 -7.92 15.70
N ASN A 149 -30.87 -6.67 15.58
CA ASN A 149 -31.22 -5.90 16.79
C ASN A 149 -32.40 -6.53 17.57
N SER A 150 -33.25 -7.31 16.89
CA SER A 150 -34.37 -8.03 17.49
C SER A 150 -33.97 -9.31 18.23
N ASP A 151 -32.73 -9.79 18.09
CA ASP A 151 -32.29 -11.01 18.74
C ASP A 151 -32.30 -10.84 20.27
N PRO A 152 -32.90 -11.79 21.02
CA PRO A 152 -32.85 -11.74 22.48
C PRO A 152 -31.39 -11.70 22.97
N GLY A 153 -31.04 -10.64 23.71
CA GLY A 153 -29.68 -10.44 24.22
C GLY A 153 -28.74 -9.67 23.29
N ALA A 154 -29.20 -9.13 22.16
CA ALA A 154 -28.38 -8.30 21.25
C ALA A 154 -27.63 -7.18 21.99
N LYS A 155 -28.28 -6.53 22.96
CA LYS A 155 -27.64 -5.47 23.76
C LYS A 155 -26.54 -5.96 24.69
N ASP A 156 -26.76 -7.10 25.35
CA ASP A 156 -25.75 -7.69 26.23
C ASP A 156 -24.56 -8.20 25.43
N PHE A 157 -24.82 -8.73 24.24
CA PHE A 157 -23.79 -9.11 23.28
C PHE A 157 -23.01 -7.87 22.80
N GLY A 158 -23.67 -6.77 22.46
CA GLY A 158 -23.03 -5.50 22.10
C GLY A 158 -22.06 -5.01 23.17
N LYS A 159 -22.49 -4.96 24.44
CA LYS A 159 -21.63 -4.60 25.59
C LYS A 159 -20.46 -5.56 25.78
N LYS A 160 -20.66 -6.86 25.54
CA LYS A 160 -19.57 -7.84 25.59
C LYS A 160 -18.49 -7.52 24.54
N ILE A 161 -18.88 -7.24 23.30
CA ILE A 161 -17.94 -6.89 22.23
C ILE A 161 -17.22 -5.58 22.53
N GLU A 162 -17.94 -4.55 22.97
CA GLU A 162 -17.34 -3.27 23.39
C GLU A 162 -16.27 -3.52 24.45
N LYS A 163 -16.57 -4.32 25.48
CA LYS A 163 -15.60 -4.65 26.52
C LYS A 163 -14.37 -5.37 25.99
N GLU A 164 -14.54 -6.37 25.13
CA GLU A 164 -13.42 -7.14 24.55
C GLU A 164 -12.50 -6.24 23.70
N ILE A 165 -13.08 -5.30 22.95
CA ILE A 165 -12.33 -4.32 22.17
C ILE A 165 -11.62 -3.35 23.11
N ASP A 166 -12.33 -2.75 24.07
CA ASP A 166 -11.76 -1.83 25.04
C ASP A 166 -10.57 -2.43 25.80
N ASP A 167 -10.69 -3.69 26.24
CA ASP A 167 -9.63 -4.40 26.94
C ASP A 167 -8.41 -4.59 26.03
N LEU A 168 -8.60 -4.90 24.74
CA LEU A 168 -7.52 -4.95 23.75
C LEU A 168 -6.87 -3.57 23.53
N LEU A 169 -7.67 -2.51 23.34
CA LEU A 169 -7.17 -1.16 23.06
C LEU A 169 -6.33 -0.61 24.22
N LYS A 170 -6.64 -1.00 25.46
CA LYS A 170 -5.88 -0.65 26.67
C LYS A 170 -4.56 -1.40 26.82
N THR A 171 -4.30 -2.44 26.02
CA THR A 171 -3.02 -3.15 26.09
C THR A 171 -1.86 -2.23 25.72
N LYS A 172 -0.70 -2.42 26.36
CA LYS A 172 0.50 -1.59 26.10
C LYS A 172 0.92 -1.59 24.63
N LYS A 173 0.67 -2.67 23.90
CA LYS A 173 1.01 -2.79 22.48
C LYS A 173 0.09 -1.92 21.62
N VAL A 174 -1.23 -2.06 21.78
CA VAL A 174 -2.22 -1.37 20.94
C VAL A 174 -2.31 0.12 21.31
N ASN A 175 -2.26 0.45 22.59
CA ASN A 175 -2.31 1.84 23.06
C ASN A 175 -1.15 2.70 22.51
N LYS A 176 0.00 2.09 22.20
CA LYS A 176 1.12 2.82 21.56
C LYS A 176 0.81 3.30 20.14
N TRP A 177 -0.08 2.63 19.41
CA TRP A 177 -0.48 3.06 18.07
C TRP A 177 -1.59 4.11 18.10
N ILE A 178 -2.47 4.02 19.10
CA ILE A 178 -3.54 5.01 19.33
C ILE A 178 -2.94 6.36 19.74
N GLU A 179 -1.84 6.35 20.51
CA GLU A 179 -1.22 7.55 21.05
C GLU A 179 -2.24 8.40 21.85
N ASN A 180 -2.54 9.61 21.38
CA ASN A 180 -3.51 10.51 22.01
C ASN A 180 -4.76 10.73 21.13
N ASP A 181 -4.97 9.89 20.12
CA ASP A 181 -6.13 10.00 19.24
C ASP A 181 -7.41 9.77 20.05
N SER A 182 -8.35 10.70 19.97
CA SER A 182 -9.66 10.57 20.64
C SER A 182 -10.61 9.74 19.78
N TYR A 183 -11.30 8.78 20.41
CA TYR A 183 -12.27 7.93 19.74
C TYR A 183 -13.37 7.45 20.69
N THR A 184 -14.44 6.90 20.12
CA THR A 184 -15.47 6.12 20.81
C THR A 184 -15.63 4.76 20.14
N VAL A 185 -16.03 3.75 20.90
CA VAL A 185 -16.36 2.42 20.35
C VAL A 185 -17.88 2.30 20.28
N GLU A 186 -18.41 2.00 19.10
CA GLU A 186 -19.84 1.80 18.90
C GLU A 186 -20.08 0.48 18.19
N ILE A 187 -20.96 -0.35 18.74
CA ILE A 187 -21.30 -1.67 18.22
C ILE A 187 -22.67 -1.58 17.55
N TYR A 188 -22.73 -1.96 16.29
CA TYR A 188 -23.94 -1.93 15.47
C TYR A 188 -24.42 -3.34 15.15
N SER A 189 -25.74 -3.53 15.17
CA SER A 189 -26.40 -4.71 14.62
C SER A 189 -26.26 -4.77 13.10
N GLN A 190 -26.68 -5.90 12.52
CA GLN A 190 -26.82 -6.06 11.08
C GLN A 190 -27.81 -5.04 10.46
N ASP A 191 -28.77 -4.56 11.26
CA ASP A 191 -29.77 -3.55 10.86
C ASP A 191 -29.29 -2.10 11.08
N GLU A 192 -27.99 -1.90 11.28
CA GLU A 192 -27.36 -0.60 11.51
C GLU A 192 -27.88 0.13 12.77
N GLN A 193 -28.43 -0.61 13.74
CA GLN A 193 -28.85 -0.07 15.03
C GLN A 193 -27.74 -0.25 16.06
N LYS A 194 -27.48 0.79 16.86
CA LYS A 194 -26.52 0.69 17.96
C LYS A 194 -27.04 -0.26 19.04
N ILE A 195 -26.19 -1.20 19.45
CA ILE A 195 -26.51 -2.26 20.43
C ILE A 195 -25.66 -2.21 21.70
N ASN A 196 -24.78 -1.23 21.90
CA ASN A 196 -24.13 -0.95 23.19
C ASN A 196 -24.64 0.33 23.85
#